data_AF-A0ABD5QX57-F1
#
_entry.id   AF-A0ABD5QX57-F1
#
_cell.length_a   1.000
_cell.length_b   1.000
_cell.length_c   1.000
_cell.angle_alpha   90.00
_cell.angle_beta   90.00
_cell.angle_gamma   90.00
#
_symmetry.space_group_name_H-M   'P 1'
#
loop_
_entity.id
_entity.type
_entity.pdbx_description
1 polymer ?
#
loop_
_entity_poly.entity_id
_entity_poly.type
_entity_poly.pdbx_seq_one_letter_code
_entity_poly.pdbx_strand_id
1 'polypeptide(L)'
;MSLEVPDTTETDAVPERTPDELEALLGDLVIDRDDHLNAPGFVIRPDAVQETLSTLKSEAGYDHLSLVTAQEYENRYESIYHLKKFDDPTQEVSVVVPADKDEPVSESGEAVFRTADWHEREAYDLIGIEYDDHPDLRRILLPETWQGHPLSLDYDRDRPQIATLPEHANPLEDHHHDSESDTMFLNIGPHHPATHGVLHLKTILDGEQVIDVEPDIGYLHRCEEQMAQSGTYRHQIMPYPDRWDYISAGLLNEWAYARAAEDLADIEVPEYAQVIRTMGAEMCRIAAHMLALATFALDVNGDFTATFMYAINDRERVQDLLEDLTGQRLMFNYFRLGGVVWDLPEPRGEFFSKTRDFLDQLPGSVEEYHDLVTANEIFQMRTIDTGILPPEVAKNYGATGPVARGSGIDYDLRRDDPYGYYDELDWDVVTEDGCDNYSRLLVRMREVEESAKIIEQCVDLLEDWPEDERNIQANVPRTLRPDDDTEIYRAVEAAKGELGIYMRADGTDKPARFKIRSPCFSNLQTLPEMANGEYIPDVIAALGSLDIVLGEVDR
;
A
#
# COMPACT_ATOMS: atom_id res chain seq x y z
N MET A 1 -40.31 -21.00 2.44
CA MET A 1 -40.38 -19.61 2.93
C MET A 1 -39.54 -18.81 1.99
N SER A 2 -40.10 -17.75 1.41
CA SER A 2 -39.42 -16.88 0.45
C SER A 2 -38.19 -16.30 1.12
N LEU A 3 -37.01 -16.50 0.52
CA LEU A 3 -35.81 -15.75 0.88
C LEU A 3 -35.97 -14.38 0.24
N GLU A 4 -36.24 -13.37 1.05
CA GLU A 4 -36.11 -11.97 0.65
C GLU A 4 -34.61 -11.71 0.46
N VAL A 5 -34.26 -11.30 -0.76
CA VAL A 5 -32.96 -10.73 -1.09
C VAL A 5 -32.82 -9.44 -0.26
N PRO A 6 -31.69 -9.20 0.42
CA PRO A 6 -31.49 -7.95 1.15
C PRO A 6 -31.56 -6.78 0.16
N ASP A 7 -32.36 -5.79 0.50
CA ASP A 7 -32.42 -4.50 -0.19
C ASP A 7 -31.02 -3.88 -0.12
N THR A 8 -30.34 -3.78 -1.26
CA THR A 8 -29.15 -2.95 -1.40
C THR A 8 -29.58 -1.53 -1.09
N THR A 9 -29.13 -0.99 0.03
CA THR A 9 -29.23 0.44 0.30
C THR A 9 -28.56 1.17 -0.84
N GLU A 10 -29.36 1.82 -1.70
CA GLU A 10 -28.90 2.89 -2.59
C GLU A 10 -28.19 3.92 -1.69
N THR A 11 -26.87 3.88 -1.66
CA THR A 11 -26.08 5.03 -1.25
C THR A 11 -26.40 6.14 -2.25
N ASP A 12 -26.95 7.25 -1.76
CA ASP A 12 -27.15 8.46 -2.56
C ASP A 12 -25.77 8.91 -3.06
N ALA A 13 -25.36 8.44 -4.25
CA ALA A 13 -24.07 8.77 -4.84
C ALA A 13 -23.97 10.30 -4.96
N VAL A 14 -22.99 10.90 -4.28
CA VAL A 14 -22.73 12.34 -4.39
C VAL A 14 -22.35 12.61 -5.85
N PRO A 15 -23.09 13.47 -6.57
CA PRO A 15 -22.84 13.68 -7.99
C PRO A 15 -21.40 14.15 -8.23
N GLU A 16 -20.79 13.65 -9.29
CA GLU A 16 -19.49 14.10 -9.77
C GLU A 16 -19.48 15.63 -9.89
N ARG A 17 -18.43 16.26 -9.37
CA ARG A 17 -18.24 17.70 -9.41
C ARG A 17 -17.01 18.01 -10.24
N THR A 18 -17.15 18.94 -11.17
CA THR A 18 -16.04 19.52 -11.91
C THR A 18 -15.08 20.27 -10.97
N PRO A 19 -13.82 20.51 -11.37
CA PRO A 19 -12.89 21.32 -10.58
C PRO A 19 -13.45 22.70 -10.21
N ASP A 20 -14.15 23.37 -11.13
CA ASP A 20 -14.78 24.67 -10.89
C ASP A 20 -15.90 24.59 -9.83
N GLU A 21 -16.65 23.48 -9.78
CA GLU A 21 -17.69 23.26 -8.78
C GLU A 21 -17.12 22.91 -7.40
N LEU A 22 -15.94 22.27 -7.36
CA LEU A 22 -15.19 22.04 -6.12
C LEU A 22 -14.58 23.35 -5.60
N GLU A 23 -14.01 24.19 -6.48
CA GLU A 23 -13.54 25.52 -6.09
C GLU A 23 -14.69 26.37 -5.53
N ALA A 24 -15.85 26.34 -6.19
CA ALA A 24 -17.04 27.06 -5.72
C ALA A 24 -17.58 26.51 -4.39
N LEU A 25 -17.43 25.20 -4.14
CA LEU A 25 -17.78 24.57 -2.86
C LEU A 25 -16.86 25.07 -1.74
N LEU A 26 -15.55 25.08 -1.98
CA LEU A 26 -14.54 25.48 -1.01
C LEU A 26 -14.52 27.01 -0.78
N GLY A 27 -14.93 27.80 -1.78
CA GLY A 27 -15.12 29.24 -1.67
C GLY A 27 -13.87 29.97 -1.19
N ASP A 28 -13.98 30.71 -0.08
CA ASP A 28 -12.90 31.54 0.46
C ASP A 28 -11.76 30.72 1.10
N LEU A 29 -11.89 29.39 1.19
CA LEU A 29 -10.81 28.50 1.66
C LEU A 29 -9.68 28.38 0.62
N VAL A 30 -10.03 28.45 -0.67
CA VAL A 30 -9.06 28.37 -1.79
C VAL A 30 -8.42 29.73 -2.01
N ILE A 31 -7.10 29.77 -1.94
CA ILE A 31 -6.32 31.00 -2.18
C ILE A 31 -5.62 31.00 -3.55
N ASP A 32 -5.38 29.81 -4.13
CA ASP A 32 -4.81 29.63 -5.47
C ASP A 32 -5.12 28.22 -6.01
N ARG A 33 -4.73 27.96 -7.26
CA ARG A 33 -4.83 26.64 -7.92
C ARG A 33 -3.43 26.12 -8.23
N ASP A 34 -3.22 24.84 -8.00
CA ASP A 34 -1.97 24.15 -8.30
C ASP A 34 -2.32 22.75 -8.82
N ASP A 35 -2.65 22.65 -10.11
CA ASP A 35 -3.17 21.42 -10.70
C ASP A 35 -2.03 20.42 -10.95
N HIS A 36 -2.24 19.19 -10.49
CA HIS A 36 -1.36 18.07 -10.80
C HIS A 36 -1.77 17.47 -12.14
N LEU A 37 -0.90 16.68 -12.76
CA LEU A 37 -1.14 16.10 -14.08
C LEU A 37 -2.44 15.30 -14.15
N ASN A 38 -2.80 14.63 -13.05
CA ASN A 38 -3.96 13.76 -12.97
C ASN A 38 -5.09 14.23 -12.05
N ALA A 39 -4.88 15.29 -11.27
CA ALA A 39 -5.85 15.71 -10.26
C ALA A 39 -5.90 17.25 -10.16
N PRO A 40 -7.09 17.86 -10.05
CA PRO A 40 -7.19 19.26 -9.68
C PRO A 40 -6.56 19.50 -8.30
N GLY A 41 -5.82 20.60 -8.16
CA GLY A 41 -5.22 20.98 -6.89
C GLY A 41 -5.67 22.36 -6.40
N PHE A 42 -5.98 22.41 -5.11
CA PHE A 42 -6.46 23.62 -4.43
C PHE A 42 -5.45 24.04 -3.38
N VAL A 43 -4.89 25.24 -3.56
CA VAL A 43 -4.00 25.82 -2.57
C VAL A 43 -4.85 26.47 -1.49
N ILE A 44 -4.62 26.09 -0.23
CA ILE A 44 -5.32 26.64 0.93
C ILE A 44 -4.35 27.24 1.93
N ARG A 45 -4.86 27.91 2.96
CA ARG A 45 -4.02 28.36 4.08
C ARG A 45 -3.69 27.19 5.03
N PRO A 46 -2.53 27.23 5.71
CA PRO A 46 -2.18 26.25 6.75
C PRO A 46 -3.18 26.10 7.88
N ASP A 47 -3.99 27.11 8.18
CA ASP A 47 -4.98 27.11 9.25
C ASP A 47 -6.40 26.67 8.81
N ALA A 48 -6.53 26.10 7.61
CA ALA A 48 -7.80 25.77 6.98
C ALA A 48 -7.89 24.29 6.54
N VAL A 49 -6.95 23.45 6.98
CA VAL A 49 -6.83 22.04 6.57
C VAL A 49 -8.05 21.26 6.99
N GLN A 50 -8.42 21.29 8.28
CA GLN A 50 -9.54 20.51 8.80
C GLN A 50 -10.87 20.92 8.18
N GLU A 51 -11.11 22.23 8.01
CA GLU A 51 -12.33 22.74 7.39
C GLU A 51 -12.43 22.30 5.91
N THR A 52 -11.32 22.42 5.17
CA THR A 52 -11.25 22.01 3.76
C THR A 52 -11.47 20.51 3.59
N LEU A 53 -10.71 19.69 4.34
CA LEU A 53 -10.82 18.24 4.29
C LEU A 53 -12.20 17.75 4.73
N SER A 54 -12.79 18.35 5.77
CA SER A 54 -14.15 18.03 6.21
C SER A 54 -15.20 18.35 5.16
N THR A 55 -15.04 19.48 4.46
CA THR A 55 -15.95 19.89 3.37
C THR A 55 -15.86 18.93 2.19
N LEU A 56 -14.65 18.57 1.76
CA LEU A 56 -14.44 17.61 0.68
C LEU A 56 -14.98 16.22 1.03
N LYS A 57 -14.77 15.75 2.26
CA LYS A 57 -15.28 14.47 2.75
C LYS A 57 -16.81 14.45 2.80
N SER A 58 -17.41 15.43 3.48
CA SER A 58 -18.85 15.40 3.80
C SER A 58 -19.77 15.92 2.70
N GLU A 59 -19.31 16.88 1.89
CA GLU A 59 -20.14 17.52 0.86
C GLU A 59 -19.80 17.08 -0.57
N ALA A 60 -18.57 16.64 -0.83
CA ALA A 60 -18.12 16.18 -2.14
C ALA A 60 -17.85 14.66 -2.22
N GLY A 61 -17.84 13.96 -1.08
CA GLY A 61 -17.71 12.50 -1.00
C GLY A 61 -16.30 11.97 -1.17
N TYR A 62 -15.26 12.80 -1.00
CA TYR A 62 -13.86 12.34 -0.99
C TYR A 62 -13.55 11.67 0.35
N ASP A 63 -13.91 10.39 0.47
CA ASP A 63 -13.85 9.60 1.70
C ASP A 63 -12.57 8.78 1.87
N HIS A 64 -11.63 8.87 0.92
CA HIS A 64 -10.32 8.22 0.95
C HIS A 64 -9.18 9.24 0.94
N LEU A 65 -8.52 9.47 2.08
CA LEU A 65 -7.23 10.15 2.09
C LEU A 65 -6.15 9.12 1.75
N SER A 66 -5.64 9.14 0.53
CA SER A 66 -4.74 8.10 0.04
C SER A 66 -3.30 8.27 0.54
N LEU A 67 -2.81 9.51 0.61
CA LEU A 67 -1.41 9.86 0.90
C LEU A 67 -1.34 11.32 1.36
N VAL A 68 -0.50 11.63 2.35
CA VAL A 68 0.01 12.99 2.57
C VAL A 68 1.47 13.04 2.14
N THR A 69 1.80 13.99 1.28
CA THR A 69 3.17 14.23 0.81
C THR A 69 3.68 15.54 1.40
N ALA A 70 4.87 15.51 2.00
CA ALA A 70 5.59 16.72 2.37
C ALA A 70 6.77 16.96 1.43
N GLN A 71 7.00 18.23 1.10
CA GLN A 71 8.11 18.68 0.28
C GLN A 71 8.65 20.05 0.73
N GLU A 72 9.92 20.29 0.42
CA GLU A 72 10.61 21.54 0.71
C GLU A 72 11.03 22.21 -0.60
N TYR A 73 10.74 23.51 -0.70
CA TYR A 73 11.24 24.41 -1.74
C TYR A 73 12.28 25.37 -1.15
N GLU A 74 12.94 26.14 -2.01
CA GLU A 74 13.87 27.20 -1.57
C GLU A 74 13.20 28.24 -0.66
N ASN A 75 11.91 28.51 -0.87
CA ASN A 75 11.17 29.61 -0.24
C ASN A 75 10.00 29.20 0.65
N ARG A 76 9.64 27.92 0.73
CA ARG A 76 8.51 27.41 1.53
C ARG A 76 8.65 25.93 1.82
N TYR A 77 7.87 25.45 2.77
CA TYR A 77 7.50 24.04 2.89
C TYR A 77 6.09 23.84 2.33
N GLU A 78 5.72 22.60 2.08
CA GLU A 78 4.40 22.29 1.55
C GLU A 78 3.99 20.88 1.95
N SER A 79 2.74 20.76 2.39
CA SER A 79 2.04 19.50 2.60
C SER A 79 0.93 19.36 1.56
N ILE A 80 0.82 18.18 0.95
CA ILE A 80 -0.18 17.88 -0.06
C ILE A 80 -0.99 16.68 0.39
N TYR A 81 -2.30 16.87 0.55
CA TYR A 81 -3.24 15.81 0.88
C TYR A 81 -3.88 15.29 -0.42
N HIS A 82 -3.61 14.03 -0.76
CA HIS A 82 -4.13 13.39 -1.97
C HIS A 82 -5.39 12.60 -1.63
N LEU A 83 -6.53 13.08 -2.09
CA LEU A 83 -7.85 12.53 -1.79
C LEU A 83 -8.44 11.82 -3.00
N LYS A 84 -9.19 10.75 -2.73
CA LYS A 84 -9.98 9.98 -3.69
C LYS A 84 -11.35 9.65 -3.11
N LYS A 85 -12.17 8.95 -3.89
CA LYS A 85 -13.38 8.28 -3.40
C LYS A 85 -13.16 6.78 -3.42
N PHE A 86 -13.62 6.07 -2.39
CA PHE A 86 -13.67 4.60 -2.43
C PHE A 86 -14.64 4.10 -3.50
N ASP A 87 -15.75 4.79 -3.75
CA ASP A 87 -16.73 4.37 -4.74
C ASP A 87 -16.30 4.66 -6.19
N ASP A 88 -15.34 5.58 -6.38
CA ASP A 88 -14.76 5.92 -7.69
C ASP A 88 -13.35 6.54 -7.51
N PRO A 89 -12.27 5.73 -7.59
CA PRO A 89 -10.89 6.20 -7.43
C PRO A 89 -10.40 7.11 -8.55
N THR A 90 -11.11 7.21 -9.68
CA THR A 90 -10.73 8.14 -10.78
C THR A 90 -11.05 9.60 -10.42
N GLN A 91 -11.90 9.81 -9.42
CA GLN A 91 -12.20 11.12 -8.86
C GLN A 91 -11.13 11.46 -7.80
N GLU A 92 -10.14 12.27 -8.21
CA GLU A 92 -8.99 12.63 -7.39
C GLU A 92 -8.96 14.14 -7.12
N VAL A 93 -8.49 14.57 -5.94
CA VAL A 93 -8.24 15.98 -5.58
C VAL A 93 -6.97 16.08 -4.75
N SER A 94 -6.12 17.07 -5.06
CA SER A 94 -5.00 17.48 -4.19
C SER A 94 -5.37 18.73 -3.39
N VAL A 95 -5.11 18.72 -2.08
CA VAL A 95 -5.15 19.93 -1.25
C VAL A 95 -3.72 20.32 -0.91
N VAL A 96 -3.27 21.45 -1.44
CA VAL A 96 -1.89 21.94 -1.34
C VAL A 96 -1.81 22.99 -0.24
N VAL A 97 -0.92 22.78 0.73
CA VAL A 97 -0.84 23.57 1.97
C VAL A 97 0.58 24.14 2.12
N PRO A 98 0.84 25.34 1.60
CA PRO A 98 2.15 25.99 1.71
C PRO A 98 2.37 26.51 3.14
N ALA A 99 3.48 26.09 3.76
CA ALA A 99 3.92 26.54 5.08
C ALA A 99 5.16 27.46 4.98
N ASP A 100 5.34 28.32 5.98
CA ASP A 100 6.45 29.28 6.01
C ASP A 100 7.82 28.57 6.03
N LYS A 101 8.85 29.23 5.49
CA LYS A 101 10.20 28.64 5.40
C LYS A 101 10.91 28.61 6.75
N ASP A 102 10.71 29.64 7.57
CA ASP A 102 11.39 29.81 8.86
C ASP A 102 10.58 29.15 10.00
N GLU A 103 9.26 29.01 9.83
CA GLU A 103 8.34 28.39 10.79
C GLU A 103 7.31 27.49 10.05
N PRO A 104 7.71 26.28 9.61
CA PRO A 104 6.88 25.40 8.78
C PRO A 104 5.80 24.69 9.61
N VAL A 105 4.73 25.41 9.93
CA VAL A 105 3.59 24.89 10.71
C VAL A 105 2.35 24.78 9.83
N SER A 106 1.60 23.68 9.97
CA SER A 106 0.30 23.42 9.34
C SER A 106 -0.70 22.88 10.34
N GLU A 107 -2.00 23.14 10.16
CA GLU A 107 -3.04 22.42 10.90
C GLU A 107 -3.04 20.94 10.49
N SER A 108 -3.17 20.04 11.46
CA SER A 108 -3.26 18.59 11.23
C SER A 108 -4.59 18.19 10.60
N GLY A 109 -4.54 17.31 9.60
CA GLY A 109 -5.69 16.66 8.99
C GLY A 109 -6.21 15.44 9.76
N GLU A 110 -5.52 15.02 10.83
CA GLU A 110 -5.77 13.80 11.60
C GLU A 110 -7.19 13.72 12.17
N ALA A 111 -7.71 14.86 12.64
CA ALA A 111 -9.07 14.96 13.18
C ALA A 111 -10.15 14.60 12.14
N VAL A 112 -9.85 14.69 10.84
CA VAL A 112 -10.77 14.37 9.74
C VAL A 112 -10.51 12.98 9.17
N PHE A 113 -9.24 12.61 8.99
CA PHE A 113 -8.79 11.32 8.45
C PHE A 113 -7.68 10.74 9.32
N ARG A 114 -7.90 9.56 9.90
CA ARG A 114 -6.88 8.87 10.70
C ARG A 114 -5.64 8.53 9.89
N THR A 115 -5.75 8.36 8.57
CA THR A 115 -4.58 8.21 7.69
C THR A 115 -3.54 9.32 7.89
N ALA A 116 -3.96 10.56 8.18
CA ALA A 116 -3.04 11.67 8.29
C ALA A 116 -2.05 11.51 9.46
N ASP A 117 -2.38 10.81 10.54
CA ASP A 117 -1.50 10.63 11.72
C ASP A 117 -0.10 10.11 11.32
N TRP A 118 -0.02 8.91 10.73
CA TRP A 118 1.28 8.36 10.36
C TRP A 118 1.99 9.15 9.26
N HIS A 119 1.25 9.72 8.32
CA HIS A 119 1.83 10.48 7.21
C HIS A 119 2.36 11.85 7.64
N GLU A 120 1.68 12.55 8.54
CA GLU A 120 2.11 13.83 9.10
C GLU A 120 3.29 13.64 10.05
N ARG A 121 3.32 12.54 10.81
CA ARG A 121 4.51 12.13 11.57
C ARG A 121 5.71 11.83 10.67
N GLU A 122 5.51 11.16 9.53
CA GLU A 122 6.59 10.92 8.56
C GLU A 122 7.10 12.24 7.94
N ALA A 123 6.19 13.17 7.61
CA ALA A 123 6.52 14.50 7.15
C ALA A 123 7.33 15.30 8.19
N TYR A 124 6.91 15.28 9.45
CA TYR A 124 7.66 15.87 10.55
C TYR A 124 9.04 15.21 10.68
N ASP A 125 9.11 13.88 10.71
CA ASP A 125 10.34 13.15 10.98
C ASP A 125 11.40 13.39 9.89
N LEU A 126 11.00 13.35 8.62
CA LEU A 126 11.91 13.39 7.48
C LEU A 126 12.13 14.78 6.87
N ILE A 127 11.11 15.64 6.86
CA ILE A 127 11.13 16.97 6.21
C ILE A 127 11.18 18.11 7.23
N GLY A 128 10.45 17.99 8.35
CA GLY A 128 10.45 18.97 9.44
C GLY A 128 9.27 19.93 9.47
N ILE A 129 8.14 19.58 8.86
CA ILE A 129 6.89 20.33 8.99
C ILE A 129 6.24 19.96 10.34
N GLU A 130 5.90 20.94 11.16
CA GLU A 130 5.15 20.76 12.40
C GLU A 130 3.64 20.83 12.13
N TYR A 131 2.86 19.98 12.79
CA TYR A 131 1.41 19.93 12.63
C TYR A 131 0.71 20.29 13.93
N ASP A 132 0.03 21.44 13.94
CA ASP A 132 -0.80 21.88 15.04
C ASP A 132 -2.01 20.94 15.21
N ASP A 133 -2.43 20.73 16.45
CA ASP A 133 -3.52 19.82 16.84
C ASP A 133 -3.29 18.32 16.56
N HIS A 134 -2.11 17.93 16.09
CA HIS A 134 -1.75 16.52 15.91
C HIS A 134 -1.68 15.79 17.27
N PRO A 135 -2.32 14.60 17.44
CA PRO A 135 -2.40 13.92 18.73
C PRO A 135 -1.05 13.36 19.22
N ASP A 136 -0.19 12.90 18.31
CA ASP A 136 1.14 12.35 18.63
C ASP A 136 2.18 12.70 17.55
N LEU A 137 2.77 13.89 17.59
CA LEU A 137 3.78 14.30 16.60
C LEU A 137 5.21 13.83 16.95
N ARG A 138 5.35 12.64 17.52
CA ARG A 138 6.67 12.01 17.70
C ARG A 138 7.18 11.44 16.38
N ARG A 139 8.51 11.36 16.27
CA ARG A 139 9.20 10.67 15.16
C ARG A 139 8.65 9.25 15.00
N ILE A 140 8.62 8.75 13.76
CA ILE A 140 7.98 7.48 13.42
C ILE A 140 8.93 6.49 12.74
N LEU A 141 9.91 6.97 11.96
CA LEU A 141 10.92 6.14 11.29
C LEU A 141 12.30 6.28 11.93
N LEU A 142 12.64 7.47 12.42
CA LEU A 142 13.94 7.76 13.01
C LEU A 142 13.87 7.72 14.55
N PRO A 143 14.97 7.35 15.23
CA PRO A 143 15.02 7.41 16.69
C PRO A 143 14.75 8.83 17.20
N GLU A 144 14.06 8.96 18.35
CA GLU A 144 13.78 10.27 18.99
C GLU A 144 15.03 11.15 19.18
N THR A 145 16.19 10.51 19.37
CA THR A 145 17.49 11.21 19.53
C THR A 145 18.04 11.82 18.25
N TRP A 146 17.47 11.50 17.08
CA TRP A 146 17.94 11.98 15.79
C TRP A 146 17.85 13.51 15.70
N GLN A 147 18.91 14.11 15.17
CA GLN A 147 19.04 15.56 15.07
C GLN A 147 18.83 16.01 13.62
N GLY A 148 17.83 16.86 13.39
CA GLY A 148 17.44 17.38 12.08
C GLY A 148 16.48 16.47 11.31
N HIS A 149 16.28 16.78 10.03
CA HIS A 149 15.31 16.14 9.14
C HIS A 149 16.03 15.73 7.84
N PRO A 150 16.30 14.42 7.60
CA PRO A 150 17.22 13.97 6.54
C PRO A 150 16.88 14.38 5.10
N LEU A 151 15.61 14.66 4.82
CA LEU A 151 15.14 15.11 3.50
C LEU A 151 15.12 16.63 3.36
N SER A 152 15.42 17.38 4.43
CA SER A 152 15.49 18.83 4.35
C SER A 152 16.72 19.33 3.56
N LEU A 153 16.58 20.45 2.86
CA LEU A 153 17.66 21.07 2.08
C LEU A 153 18.83 21.53 2.96
N ASP A 154 18.56 21.91 4.21
CA ASP A 154 19.56 22.41 5.16
C ASP A 154 20.18 21.30 6.04
N TYR A 155 19.86 20.03 5.78
CA TYR A 155 20.35 18.91 6.58
C TYR A 155 21.86 18.67 6.42
N ASP A 156 22.60 18.79 7.53
CA ASP A 156 24.04 18.51 7.58
C ASP A 156 24.32 16.99 7.62
N ARG A 157 24.60 16.43 6.43
CA ARG A 157 24.90 15.00 6.25
C ARG A 157 26.24 14.57 6.87
N ASP A 158 27.15 15.49 7.13
CA ASP A 158 28.46 15.19 7.70
C ASP A 158 28.47 15.26 9.24
N ARG A 159 27.40 15.79 9.84
CA ARG A 159 27.24 15.87 11.30
C ARG A 159 26.99 14.47 11.88
N PRO A 160 27.82 14.00 12.84
CA PRO A 160 27.55 12.75 13.52
C PRO A 160 26.26 12.81 14.34
N GLN A 161 25.43 11.79 14.20
CA GLN A 161 24.25 11.59 15.05
C GLN A 161 24.66 11.09 16.43
N ILE A 162 24.08 11.68 17.49
CA ILE A 162 24.35 11.29 18.87
C ILE A 162 23.19 10.42 19.35
N ALA A 163 23.35 9.10 19.25
CA ALA A 163 22.41 8.15 19.84
C ALA A 163 22.67 8.06 21.35
N THR A 164 21.92 8.80 22.16
CA THR A 164 21.90 8.60 23.61
C THR A 164 20.95 7.45 23.93
N LEU A 165 21.43 6.43 24.64
CA LEU A 165 20.58 5.40 25.23
C LEU A 165 20.12 5.91 26.59
N PRO A 166 18.83 6.22 26.81
CA PRO A 166 18.34 6.47 28.15
C PRO A 166 18.34 5.15 28.92
N GLU A 167 19.35 4.95 29.77
CA GLU A 167 19.33 3.85 30.74
C GLU A 167 18.15 4.10 31.69
N HIS A 168 17.20 3.15 31.76
CA HIS A 168 16.05 3.12 32.69
C HIS A 168 14.85 4.06 32.38
N ALA A 169 14.57 4.39 31.11
CA ALA A 169 13.27 4.94 30.77
C ALA A 169 12.16 3.96 31.20
N ASN A 170 11.23 4.41 32.04
CA ASN A 170 10.06 3.62 32.42
C ASN A 170 8.98 3.82 31.35
N PRO A 171 8.69 2.83 30.50
CA PRO A 171 7.70 2.99 29.42
C PRO A 171 6.28 3.24 29.94
N LEU A 172 6.04 3.12 31.24
CA LEU A 172 4.75 3.35 31.89
C LEU A 172 4.59 4.77 32.49
N GLU A 173 5.57 5.67 32.34
CA GLU A 173 5.58 6.97 33.06
C GLU A 173 4.54 7.97 32.53
N ASP A 174 4.26 7.99 31.22
CA ASP A 174 3.34 8.95 30.58
C ASP A 174 1.88 8.46 30.49
N HIS A 175 1.59 7.23 30.93
CA HIS A 175 0.23 6.68 30.86
C HIS A 175 -0.62 7.10 32.06
N HIS A 176 -1.65 7.91 31.81
CA HIS A 176 -2.66 8.29 32.80
C HIS A 176 -3.43 7.05 33.31
N HIS A 177 -3.22 6.65 34.56
CA HIS A 177 -3.99 5.56 35.18
C HIS A 177 -4.68 5.91 36.50
N ASP A 178 -5.82 5.24 36.68
CA ASP A 178 -6.59 5.11 37.92
C ASP A 178 -5.82 4.22 38.91
N SER A 179 -5.84 4.57 40.20
CA SER A 179 -4.94 4.01 41.22
C SER A 179 -5.19 2.53 41.59
N GLU A 180 -6.09 1.83 40.89
CA GLU A 180 -6.53 0.47 41.19
C GLU A 180 -6.19 -0.59 40.11
N SER A 181 -5.62 -0.24 38.94
CA SER A 181 -5.24 -1.21 37.89
C SER A 181 -3.74 -1.55 37.89
N ASP A 182 -3.38 -2.83 38.07
CA ASP A 182 -2.00 -3.34 37.96
C ASP A 182 -1.69 -3.74 36.50
N THR A 183 -1.35 -2.78 35.64
CA THR A 183 -1.01 -3.03 34.23
C THR A 183 0.41 -3.56 34.03
N MET A 184 0.65 -4.27 32.92
CA MET A 184 1.96 -4.80 32.53
C MET A 184 2.33 -4.32 31.13
N PHE A 185 3.55 -3.80 30.97
CA PHE A 185 4.14 -3.56 29.66
C PHE A 185 4.79 -4.84 29.12
N LEU A 186 4.37 -5.29 27.94
CA LEU A 186 4.94 -6.41 27.21
C LEU A 186 5.59 -5.92 25.91
N ASN A 187 6.87 -6.21 25.78
CA ASN A 187 7.64 -5.91 24.58
C ASN A 187 7.61 -7.13 23.63
N ILE A 188 7.02 -6.97 22.45
CA ILE A 188 6.97 -8.00 21.40
C ILE A 188 7.82 -7.51 20.22
N GLY A 189 8.98 -8.12 20.01
CA GLY A 189 9.93 -7.70 18.96
C GLY A 189 11.12 -6.90 19.51
N PRO A 190 11.89 -6.19 18.66
CA PRO A 190 11.87 -6.25 17.20
C PRO A 190 12.29 -7.63 16.65
N HIS A 191 12.79 -8.52 17.50
CA HIS A 191 13.10 -9.91 17.16
C HIS A 191 12.06 -10.87 17.73
N HIS A 192 11.02 -11.18 16.95
CA HIS A 192 10.00 -12.17 17.31
C HIS A 192 9.53 -12.93 16.07
N PRO A 193 9.28 -14.25 16.12
CA PRO A 193 8.86 -15.01 14.93
C PRO A 193 7.57 -14.49 14.29
N ALA A 194 6.60 -14.10 15.12
CA ALA A 194 5.28 -13.66 14.66
C ALA A 194 5.23 -12.23 14.08
N THR A 195 6.34 -11.49 14.12
CA THR A 195 6.41 -10.14 13.54
C THR A 195 6.95 -10.14 12.11
N HIS A 196 7.32 -11.32 11.58
CA HIS A 196 7.81 -11.55 10.21
C HIS A 196 8.84 -10.54 9.70
N GLY A 197 9.75 -10.15 10.60
CA GLY A 197 10.83 -9.22 10.30
C GLY A 197 11.22 -8.43 11.55
N VAL A 198 11.50 -7.14 11.39
CA VAL A 198 11.95 -6.22 12.46
C VAL A 198 10.86 -5.22 12.84
N LEU A 199 9.79 -5.70 13.47
CA LEU A 199 8.72 -4.86 14.02
C LEU A 199 8.66 -5.02 15.53
N HIS A 200 8.56 -3.90 16.24
CA HIS A 200 8.41 -3.84 17.69
C HIS A 200 6.98 -3.40 18.01
N LEU A 201 6.25 -4.20 18.78
CA LEU A 201 4.93 -3.83 19.31
C LEU A 201 5.08 -3.52 20.80
N LYS A 202 4.83 -2.27 21.17
CA LYS A 202 4.76 -1.82 22.56
C LYS A 202 3.35 -2.12 23.07
N THR A 203 3.18 -3.19 23.84
CA THR A 203 1.86 -3.69 24.25
C THR A 203 1.61 -3.47 25.74
N ILE A 204 0.45 -2.97 26.13
CA ILE A 204 0.03 -2.79 27.53
C ILE A 204 -1.11 -3.77 27.84
N LEU A 205 -0.98 -4.48 28.95
CA LEU A 205 -1.91 -5.52 29.38
C LEU A 205 -2.53 -5.21 30.74
N ASP A 206 -3.82 -5.54 30.88
CA ASP A 206 -4.49 -5.76 32.18
C ASP A 206 -4.82 -7.26 32.29
N GLY A 207 -4.01 -7.97 33.08
CA GLY A 207 -4.01 -9.43 33.08
C GLY A 207 -3.56 -10.01 31.73
N GLU A 208 -4.49 -10.60 30.99
CA GLU A 208 -4.25 -11.17 29.64
C GLU A 208 -4.86 -10.31 28.52
N GLN A 209 -5.67 -9.30 28.88
CA GLN A 209 -6.36 -8.44 27.93
C GLN A 209 -5.46 -7.28 27.51
N VAL A 210 -5.47 -6.98 26.22
CA VAL A 210 -4.74 -5.88 25.60
C VAL A 210 -5.51 -4.59 25.81
N ILE A 211 -4.87 -3.65 26.49
CA ILE A 211 -5.41 -2.31 26.71
C ILE A 211 -4.93 -1.35 25.62
N ASP A 212 -3.69 -1.54 25.19
CA ASP A 212 -3.08 -0.71 24.15
C ASP A 212 -1.98 -1.50 23.40
N VAL A 213 -1.80 -1.18 22.12
CA VAL A 213 -0.70 -1.67 21.30
C VAL A 213 -0.24 -0.58 20.35
N GLU A 214 1.04 -0.22 20.42
CA GLU A 214 1.67 0.75 19.52
C GLU A 214 2.71 0.04 18.63
N PRO A 215 2.51 0.02 17.29
CA PRO A 215 3.54 -0.41 16.35
C PRO A 215 4.68 0.62 16.29
N ASP A 216 5.88 0.18 16.64
CA ASP A 216 7.13 0.93 16.58
C ASP A 216 7.94 0.44 15.38
N ILE A 217 7.97 1.27 14.33
CA ILE A 217 8.49 0.95 12.99
C ILE A 217 9.82 1.67 12.71
N GLY A 218 10.34 1.59 11.48
CA GLY A 218 11.57 2.29 11.07
C GLY A 218 12.87 1.50 11.23
N TYR A 219 12.81 0.29 11.80
CA TYR A 219 13.99 -0.57 11.98
C TYR A 219 14.62 -1.06 10.66
N LEU A 220 13.85 -1.06 9.57
CA LEU A 220 14.28 -1.38 8.21
C LEU A 220 14.25 -0.17 7.28
N HIS A 221 14.14 1.06 7.80
CA HIS A 221 14.16 2.27 6.96
C HIS A 221 15.53 2.43 6.28
N ARG A 222 15.53 2.54 4.94
CA ARG A 222 16.76 2.63 4.14
C ARG A 222 16.82 3.90 3.29
N CYS A 223 15.88 4.82 3.50
CA CYS A 223 15.75 6.06 2.75
C CYS A 223 15.51 5.80 1.25
N GLU A 224 14.70 4.79 0.89
CA GLU A 224 14.45 4.41 -0.51
C GLU A 224 13.91 5.60 -1.33
N GLU A 225 13.06 6.45 -0.75
CA GLU A 225 12.57 7.69 -1.37
C GLU A 225 13.71 8.67 -1.73
N GLN A 226 14.69 8.85 -0.83
CA GLN A 226 15.85 9.70 -1.09
C GLN A 226 16.78 9.11 -2.16
N MET A 227 16.89 7.78 -2.17
CA MET A 227 17.65 7.05 -3.19
C MET A 227 17.01 7.21 -4.57
N ALA A 228 15.68 7.15 -4.66
CA ALA A 228 14.93 7.41 -5.88
C ALA A 228 15.15 8.84 -6.40
N GLN A 229 15.11 9.86 -5.52
CA GLN A 229 15.45 11.26 -5.86
C GLN A 229 16.89 11.45 -6.38
N SER A 230 17.80 10.53 -6.05
CA SER A 230 19.17 10.55 -6.55
C SER A 230 19.36 9.78 -7.87
N GLY A 231 18.37 8.97 -8.26
CA GLY A 231 18.37 8.12 -9.44
C GLY A 231 17.68 8.75 -10.64
N THR A 232 18.13 8.42 -11.85
CA THR A 232 17.43 8.80 -13.07
C THR A 232 16.16 7.99 -13.30
N TYR A 233 15.11 8.64 -13.81
CA TYR A 233 13.80 8.02 -14.07
C TYR A 233 13.92 6.70 -14.84
N ARG A 234 14.64 6.71 -15.96
CA ARG A 234 14.60 5.58 -16.90
C ARG A 234 15.21 4.29 -16.37
N HIS A 235 16.31 4.36 -15.64
CA HIS A 235 17.16 3.19 -15.40
C HIS A 235 17.52 2.96 -13.94
N GLN A 236 17.71 4.02 -13.16
CA GLN A 236 18.26 3.86 -11.81
C GLN A 236 17.18 3.66 -10.77
N ILE A 237 15.96 4.19 -10.99
CA ILE A 237 14.84 4.02 -10.05
C ILE A 237 14.17 2.64 -10.20
N MET A 238 13.99 2.16 -11.44
CA MET A 238 13.25 0.93 -11.77
C MET A 238 13.61 -0.34 -10.95
N PRO A 239 14.86 -0.57 -10.50
CA PRO A 239 15.18 -1.75 -9.69
C PRO A 239 14.84 -1.64 -8.19
N TYR A 240 14.48 -0.46 -7.68
CA TYR A 240 14.15 -0.29 -6.25
C TYR A 240 12.79 -0.88 -5.84
N PRO A 241 11.71 -0.77 -6.64
CA PRO A 241 10.42 -1.35 -6.29
C PRO A 241 10.43 -2.83 -5.89
N ASP A 242 11.29 -3.65 -6.51
CA ASP A 242 11.49 -5.06 -6.13
C ASP A 242 11.92 -5.27 -4.67
N ARG A 243 12.42 -4.23 -4.00
CA ARG A 243 12.95 -4.29 -2.63
C ARG A 243 11.98 -3.83 -1.56
N TRP A 244 10.83 -3.28 -1.95
CA TRP A 244 9.80 -2.81 -1.03
C TRP A 244 9.08 -4.03 -0.43
N ASP A 245 8.32 -4.76 -1.24
CA ASP A 245 7.96 -6.17 -0.97
C ASP A 245 9.00 -7.09 -1.63
N TYR A 246 10.00 -7.48 -0.83
CA TYR A 246 11.16 -8.24 -1.29
C TYR A 246 10.92 -9.75 -1.44
N ILE A 247 9.70 -10.25 -1.20
CA ILE A 247 9.43 -11.69 -1.22
C ILE A 247 8.49 -12.06 -2.36
N SER A 248 7.44 -11.29 -2.63
CA SER A 248 6.32 -11.84 -3.40
C SER A 248 5.72 -10.96 -4.48
N ALA A 249 5.84 -9.64 -4.37
CA ALA A 249 5.11 -8.71 -5.24
C ALA A 249 5.99 -7.90 -6.21
N GLY A 250 7.20 -8.38 -6.53
CA GLY A 250 8.20 -7.62 -7.31
C GLY A 250 7.64 -6.90 -8.55
N LEU A 251 6.99 -7.64 -9.46
CA LEU A 251 6.43 -7.05 -10.69
C LEU A 251 5.26 -6.08 -10.44
N LEU A 252 4.46 -6.30 -9.39
CA LEU A 252 3.40 -5.37 -8.99
C LEU A 252 4.01 -4.04 -8.53
N ASN A 253 5.10 -4.09 -7.76
CA ASN A 253 5.80 -2.90 -7.29
C ASN A 253 6.51 -2.17 -8.44
N GLU A 254 7.18 -2.91 -9.33
CA GLU A 254 7.77 -2.33 -10.54
C GLU A 254 6.71 -1.59 -11.35
N TRP A 255 5.48 -2.12 -11.42
CA TRP A 255 4.37 -1.47 -12.12
C TRP A 255 3.92 -0.18 -11.44
N ALA A 256 3.87 -0.12 -10.10
CA ALA A 256 3.54 1.10 -9.38
C ALA A 256 4.42 2.28 -9.82
N TYR A 257 5.73 2.03 -9.91
CA TYR A 257 6.68 3.01 -10.43
C TYR A 257 6.52 3.24 -11.94
N ALA A 258 6.39 2.17 -12.73
CA ALA A 258 6.28 2.27 -14.17
C ALA A 258 5.05 3.10 -14.60
N ARG A 259 3.87 2.85 -14.01
CA ARG A 259 2.62 3.57 -14.29
C ARG A 259 2.80 5.07 -14.06
N ALA A 260 3.28 5.47 -12.88
CA ALA A 260 3.48 6.88 -12.56
C ALA A 260 4.51 7.55 -13.49
N ALA A 261 5.61 6.88 -13.81
CA ALA A 261 6.67 7.45 -14.65
C ALA A 261 6.34 7.43 -16.15
N GLU A 262 5.53 6.48 -16.62
CA GLU A 262 5.03 6.40 -18.00
C GLU A 262 3.99 7.50 -18.25
N ASP A 263 3.04 7.69 -17.34
CA ASP A 263 2.04 8.77 -17.41
C ASP A 263 2.72 10.15 -17.36
N LEU A 264 3.67 10.35 -16.43
CA LEU A 264 4.43 11.60 -16.31
C LEU A 264 5.20 11.96 -17.59
N ALA A 265 5.62 10.95 -18.35
CA ALA A 265 6.43 11.12 -19.55
C ALA A 265 5.63 10.95 -20.86
N ASP A 266 4.30 10.80 -20.78
CA ASP A 266 3.41 10.56 -21.92
C ASP A 266 3.86 9.37 -22.80
N ILE A 267 4.13 8.22 -22.15
CA ILE A 267 4.62 7.00 -22.80
C ILE A 267 3.51 5.96 -22.90
N GLU A 268 3.01 5.75 -24.11
CA GLU A 268 2.11 4.64 -24.41
C GLU A 268 2.86 3.30 -24.51
N VAL A 269 2.50 2.35 -23.65
CA VAL A 269 3.06 0.99 -23.65
C VAL A 269 2.30 0.12 -24.66
N PRO A 270 2.99 -0.66 -25.53
CA PRO A 270 2.31 -1.52 -26.49
C PRO A 270 1.40 -2.56 -25.83
N GLU A 271 0.23 -2.83 -26.42
CA GLU A 271 -0.76 -3.80 -25.92
C GLU A 271 -0.15 -5.16 -25.62
N TYR A 272 0.66 -5.69 -26.54
CA TYR A 272 1.35 -6.98 -26.34
C TYR A 272 2.19 -7.00 -25.04
N ALA A 273 2.90 -5.91 -24.74
CA ALA A 273 3.66 -5.79 -23.50
C ALA A 273 2.74 -5.65 -22.28
N GLN A 274 1.60 -4.98 -22.41
CA GLN A 274 0.60 -4.87 -21.33
C GLN A 274 0.01 -6.24 -20.96
N VAL A 275 -0.27 -7.12 -21.92
CA VAL A 275 -0.73 -8.49 -21.64
C VAL A 275 0.35 -9.29 -20.88
N ILE A 276 1.62 -9.19 -21.30
CA ILE A 276 2.74 -9.83 -20.58
C ILE A 276 2.86 -9.31 -19.16
N ARG A 277 2.77 -7.98 -18.98
CA ARG A 277 2.82 -7.36 -17.65
C ARG A 277 1.67 -7.86 -16.78
N THR A 278 0.45 -7.88 -17.31
CA THR A 278 -0.76 -8.35 -16.61
C THR A 278 -0.59 -9.79 -16.14
N MET A 279 -0.17 -10.69 -17.03
CA MET A 279 0.13 -12.08 -16.71
C MET A 279 1.20 -12.22 -15.60
N GLY A 280 2.33 -11.51 -15.73
CA GLY A 280 3.41 -11.58 -14.76
C GLY A 280 3.02 -11.00 -13.39
N ALA A 281 2.24 -9.93 -13.37
CA ALA A 281 1.73 -9.30 -12.16
C ALA A 281 0.78 -10.23 -11.39
N GLU A 282 -0.12 -10.93 -12.09
CA GLU A 282 -1.02 -11.90 -11.46
C GLU A 282 -0.29 -13.17 -10.98
N MET A 283 0.80 -13.59 -11.64
CA MET A 283 1.70 -14.61 -11.09
C MET A 283 2.31 -14.13 -9.76
N CYS A 284 2.79 -12.89 -9.68
CA CYS A 284 3.25 -12.31 -8.41
C CYS A 284 2.13 -12.24 -7.36
N ARG A 285 0.89 -11.92 -7.76
CA ARG A 285 -0.27 -11.89 -6.84
C ARG A 285 -0.53 -13.26 -6.22
N ILE A 286 -0.56 -14.33 -7.02
CA ILE A 286 -0.68 -15.71 -6.51
C ILE A 286 0.48 -16.02 -5.56
N ALA A 287 1.73 -15.68 -5.93
CA ALA A 287 2.90 -15.95 -5.10
C ALA A 287 2.83 -15.21 -3.74
N ALA A 288 2.27 -14.00 -3.71
CA ALA A 288 2.03 -13.23 -2.49
C ALA A 288 0.95 -13.84 -1.60
N HIS A 289 -0.21 -14.18 -2.16
CA HIS A 289 -1.30 -14.77 -1.38
C HIS A 289 -0.97 -16.16 -0.85
N MET A 290 -0.20 -16.96 -1.59
CA MET A 290 0.32 -18.24 -1.08
C MET A 290 1.28 -18.06 0.10
N LEU A 291 2.13 -17.03 0.07
CA LEU A 291 2.97 -16.70 1.21
C LEU A 291 2.12 -16.24 2.41
N ALA A 292 1.15 -15.35 2.18
CA ALA A 292 0.25 -14.85 3.21
C ALA A 292 -0.54 -16.01 3.88
N LEU A 293 -1.06 -16.95 3.09
CA LEU A 293 -1.71 -18.16 3.59
C LEU A 293 -0.75 -19.00 4.45
N ALA A 294 0.48 -19.23 3.96
CA ALA A 294 1.48 -20.03 4.65
C ALA A 294 1.85 -19.43 6.02
N THR A 295 2.20 -18.14 6.04
CA THR A 295 2.62 -17.44 7.27
C THR A 295 1.46 -17.27 8.23
N PHE A 296 0.26 -16.97 7.74
CA PHE A 296 -0.91 -16.80 8.60
C PHE A 296 -1.32 -18.11 9.28
N ALA A 297 -1.29 -19.23 8.55
CA ALA A 297 -1.49 -20.55 9.16
C ALA A 297 -0.44 -20.82 10.25
N LEU A 298 0.84 -20.56 9.95
CA LEU A 298 1.92 -20.73 10.91
C LEU A 298 1.71 -19.91 12.20
N ASP A 299 1.25 -18.67 12.08
CA ASP A 299 1.06 -17.79 13.24
C ASP A 299 -0.15 -18.17 14.10
N VAL A 300 -1.25 -18.59 13.46
CA VAL A 300 -2.51 -18.85 14.14
C VAL A 300 -2.54 -20.21 14.83
N ASN A 301 -2.09 -21.27 14.14
CA ASN A 301 -2.19 -22.64 14.65
C ASN A 301 -0.84 -23.40 14.70
N GLY A 302 0.27 -22.77 14.32
CA GLY A 302 1.60 -23.36 14.38
C GLY A 302 1.86 -24.44 13.32
N ASP A 303 1.03 -24.55 12.27
CA ASP A 303 1.18 -25.59 11.26
C ASP A 303 2.29 -25.29 10.24
N PHE A 304 3.52 -25.63 10.63
CA PHE A 304 4.68 -25.57 9.76
C PHE A 304 4.81 -26.78 8.82
N THR A 305 4.13 -27.91 9.10
CA THR A 305 4.47 -29.20 8.45
C THR A 305 3.65 -29.47 7.20
N ALA A 306 2.33 -29.20 7.25
CA ALA A 306 1.45 -29.39 6.11
C ALA A 306 1.21 -28.05 5.42
N THR A 307 0.39 -27.18 6.02
CA THR A 307 -0.10 -25.96 5.38
C THR A 307 1.02 -25.06 4.88
N PHE A 308 1.98 -24.70 5.76
CA PHE A 308 3.11 -23.85 5.36
C PHE A 308 3.93 -24.46 4.22
N MET A 309 4.30 -25.75 4.32
CA MET A 309 5.15 -26.40 3.31
C MET A 309 4.43 -26.60 1.98
N TYR A 310 3.12 -26.87 2.00
CA TYR A 310 2.33 -27.05 0.80
C TYR A 310 2.16 -25.71 0.08
N ALA A 311 1.79 -24.66 0.81
CA ALA A 311 1.66 -23.32 0.27
C ALA A 311 2.99 -22.79 -0.29
N ILE A 312 4.12 -23.05 0.39
CA ILE A 312 5.45 -22.73 -0.16
C ILE A 312 5.75 -23.57 -1.40
N ASN A 313 5.41 -24.86 -1.46
CA ASN A 313 5.63 -25.67 -2.65
C ASN A 313 4.81 -25.15 -3.86
N ASP A 314 3.56 -24.75 -3.66
CA ASP A 314 2.76 -24.15 -4.74
C ASP A 314 3.25 -22.76 -5.14
N ARG A 315 3.69 -21.97 -4.16
CA ARG A 315 4.38 -20.70 -4.42
C ARG A 315 5.65 -20.92 -5.27
N GLU A 316 6.45 -21.95 -4.98
CA GLU A 316 7.66 -22.25 -5.75
C GLU A 316 7.37 -22.65 -7.20
N ARG A 317 6.21 -23.29 -7.46
CA ARG A 317 5.79 -23.60 -8.84
C ARG A 317 5.53 -22.34 -9.66
N VAL A 318 4.86 -21.35 -9.08
CA VAL A 318 4.70 -20.02 -9.72
C VAL A 318 6.03 -19.29 -9.82
N GLN A 319 6.88 -19.42 -8.81
CA GLN A 319 8.22 -18.83 -8.80
C GLN A 319 9.09 -19.34 -9.94
N ASP A 320 8.98 -20.62 -10.30
CA ASP A 320 9.68 -21.21 -11.44
C ASP A 320 9.16 -20.65 -12.79
N LEU A 321 7.85 -20.37 -12.92
CA LEU A 321 7.29 -19.67 -14.09
C LEU A 321 7.80 -18.24 -14.19
N LEU A 322 7.85 -17.53 -13.05
CA LEU A 322 8.43 -16.19 -12.98
C LEU A 322 9.93 -16.20 -13.30
N GLU A 323 10.69 -17.22 -12.89
CA GLU A 323 12.10 -17.38 -13.27
C GLU A 323 12.25 -17.63 -14.77
N ASP A 324 11.41 -18.48 -15.37
CA ASP A 324 11.39 -18.71 -16.81
C ASP A 324 11.10 -17.40 -17.58
N LEU A 325 10.18 -16.56 -17.09
CA LEU A 325 9.80 -15.28 -17.70
C LEU A 325 10.88 -14.19 -17.54
N THR A 326 11.42 -14.05 -16.33
CA THR A 326 12.23 -12.89 -15.91
C THR A 326 13.71 -13.21 -15.75
N GLY A 327 14.11 -14.47 -15.84
CA GLY A 327 15.49 -14.92 -15.60
C GLY A 327 16.00 -14.72 -14.16
N GLN A 328 15.14 -14.33 -13.21
CA GLN A 328 15.49 -14.13 -11.81
C GLN A 328 14.42 -14.71 -10.88
N ARG A 329 14.80 -15.00 -9.63
CA ARG A 329 13.90 -15.64 -8.65
C ARG A 329 13.19 -14.71 -7.68
N LEU A 330 13.59 -13.44 -7.53
CA LEU A 330 12.98 -12.53 -6.55
C LEU A 330 13.00 -11.09 -7.07
N MET A 331 14.20 -10.56 -7.32
CA MET A 331 14.42 -9.17 -7.76
C MET A 331 14.38 -9.10 -9.29
N PHE A 332 13.20 -9.21 -9.87
CA PHE A 332 13.02 -9.49 -11.30
C PHE A 332 13.64 -8.43 -12.19
N ASN A 333 13.45 -7.16 -11.84
CA ASN A 333 13.79 -6.00 -12.62
C ASN A 333 13.38 -6.21 -14.09
N TYR A 334 12.14 -6.66 -14.33
CA TYR A 334 11.68 -7.15 -15.63
C TYR A 334 10.90 -6.08 -16.40
N PHE A 335 10.02 -5.35 -15.73
CA PHE A 335 9.36 -4.19 -16.32
C PHE A 335 10.37 -3.07 -16.55
N ARG A 336 10.12 -2.32 -17.61
CA ARG A 336 10.91 -1.18 -18.04
C ARG A 336 9.95 -0.09 -18.41
N LEU A 337 10.31 1.18 -18.24
CA LEU A 337 9.50 2.26 -18.79
C LEU A 337 9.31 2.01 -20.29
N GLY A 338 8.06 1.96 -20.73
CA GLY A 338 7.61 1.63 -22.08
C GLY A 338 7.35 0.14 -22.35
N GLY A 339 7.44 -0.78 -21.40
CA GLY A 339 7.12 -2.20 -21.62
C GLY A 339 7.90 -3.19 -20.75
N VAL A 340 8.45 -4.24 -21.36
CA VAL A 340 9.22 -5.30 -20.68
C VAL A 340 10.62 -5.44 -21.27
N VAL A 341 11.57 -5.97 -20.52
CA VAL A 341 12.99 -6.02 -20.96
C VAL A 341 13.27 -7.04 -22.08
N TRP A 342 12.57 -8.18 -22.09
CA TRP A 342 12.61 -9.19 -23.16
C TRP A 342 11.26 -9.90 -23.27
N ASP A 343 11.03 -10.56 -24.40
CA ASP A 343 9.80 -11.32 -24.69
C ASP A 343 9.76 -12.66 -23.92
N LEU A 344 8.65 -13.38 -24.07
CA LEU A 344 8.42 -14.71 -23.49
C LEU A 344 9.56 -15.70 -23.84
N PRO A 345 9.89 -16.63 -22.92
CA PRO A 345 10.96 -17.60 -23.14
C PRO A 345 10.65 -18.55 -24.31
N GLU A 346 11.72 -18.96 -25.01
CA GLU A 346 11.66 -19.90 -26.14
C GLU A 346 12.11 -21.31 -25.72
N PRO A 347 11.41 -22.38 -26.13
CA PRO A 347 10.22 -22.40 -27.00
C PRO A 347 8.94 -21.93 -26.29
N ARG A 348 8.19 -20.97 -26.85
CA ARG A 348 6.97 -20.41 -26.22
C ARG A 348 5.93 -21.46 -25.85
N GLY A 349 5.75 -22.47 -26.70
CA GLY A 349 4.81 -23.56 -26.43
C GLY A 349 5.14 -24.35 -25.15
N GLU A 350 6.41 -24.43 -24.76
CA GLU A 350 6.80 -25.03 -23.48
C GLU A 350 6.38 -24.16 -22.30
N PHE A 351 6.59 -22.85 -22.39
CA PHE A 351 6.18 -21.90 -21.36
C PHE A 351 4.66 -21.89 -21.16
N PHE A 352 3.89 -21.86 -22.25
CA PHE A 352 2.43 -21.96 -22.18
C PHE A 352 1.96 -23.29 -21.60
N SER A 353 2.59 -24.41 -21.98
CA SER A 353 2.27 -25.72 -21.40
C SER A 353 2.53 -25.76 -19.90
N LYS A 354 3.68 -25.27 -19.43
CA LYS A 354 4.00 -25.21 -17.99
C LYS A 354 3.01 -24.33 -17.23
N THR A 355 2.65 -23.18 -17.81
CA THR A 355 1.69 -22.25 -17.20
C THR A 355 0.32 -22.91 -17.06
N ARG A 356 -0.18 -23.55 -18.13
CA ARG A 356 -1.45 -24.29 -18.09
C ARG A 356 -1.40 -25.48 -17.14
N ASP A 357 -0.30 -26.24 -17.11
CA ASP A 357 -0.12 -27.35 -16.17
C ASP A 357 -0.19 -26.89 -14.71
N PHE A 358 0.30 -25.69 -14.40
CA PHE A 358 0.16 -25.06 -13.09
C PHE A 358 -1.30 -24.67 -12.80
N LEU A 359 -1.95 -23.98 -13.73
CA LEU A 359 -3.35 -23.55 -13.60
C LEU A 359 -4.30 -24.75 -13.42
N ASP A 360 -4.08 -25.85 -14.15
CA ASP A 360 -4.87 -27.08 -14.03
C ASP A 360 -4.75 -27.75 -12.65
N GLN A 361 -3.61 -27.59 -11.96
CA GLN A 361 -3.36 -28.16 -10.63
C GLN A 361 -3.90 -27.29 -9.51
N LEU A 362 -3.94 -25.97 -9.71
CA LEU A 362 -4.23 -24.99 -8.67
C LEU A 362 -5.59 -25.20 -7.98
N PRO A 363 -6.70 -25.52 -8.65
CA PRO A 363 -7.98 -25.76 -7.98
C PRO A 363 -7.91 -26.89 -6.94
N GLY A 364 -7.16 -27.96 -7.23
CA GLY A 364 -6.97 -29.07 -6.29
C GLY A 364 -6.15 -28.65 -5.06
N SER A 365 -5.12 -27.82 -5.26
CA SER A 365 -4.36 -27.21 -4.15
C SER A 365 -5.23 -26.30 -3.29
N VAL A 366 -6.06 -25.44 -3.91
CA VAL A 366 -6.96 -24.53 -3.20
C VAL A 366 -8.00 -25.30 -2.38
N GLU A 367 -8.58 -26.38 -2.93
CA GLU A 367 -9.48 -27.27 -2.18
C GLU A 367 -8.78 -27.90 -0.96
N GLU A 368 -7.52 -28.32 -1.10
CA GLU A 368 -6.73 -28.85 0.03
C GLU A 368 -6.49 -27.79 1.11
N TYR A 369 -6.22 -26.53 0.74
CA TYR A 369 -6.13 -25.43 1.71
C TYR A 369 -7.47 -25.12 2.38
N HIS A 370 -8.58 -25.25 1.65
CA HIS A 370 -9.89 -25.11 2.25
C HIS A 370 -10.12 -26.16 3.34
N ASP A 371 -9.79 -27.43 3.07
CA ASP A 371 -9.92 -28.53 4.02
C ASP A 371 -9.01 -28.37 5.25
N LEU A 372 -7.76 -27.94 5.06
CA LEU A 372 -6.76 -27.83 6.13
C LEU A 372 -6.91 -26.57 6.98
N VAL A 373 -7.34 -25.46 6.38
CA VAL A 373 -7.34 -24.12 6.98
C VAL A 373 -8.76 -23.62 7.17
N THR A 374 -9.49 -23.35 6.09
CA THR A 374 -10.77 -22.62 6.21
C THR A 374 -11.88 -23.45 6.85
N ALA A 375 -11.90 -24.76 6.62
CA ALA A 375 -12.86 -25.70 7.23
C ALA A 375 -12.41 -26.17 8.63
N ASN A 376 -11.22 -25.78 9.08
CA ASN A 376 -10.65 -26.21 10.35
C ASN A 376 -11.28 -25.43 11.52
N GLU A 377 -11.96 -26.15 12.41
CA GLU A 377 -12.65 -25.55 13.57
C GLU A 377 -11.70 -24.74 14.47
N ILE A 378 -10.45 -25.17 14.65
CA ILE A 378 -9.47 -24.44 15.48
C ILE A 378 -9.10 -23.14 14.80
N PHE A 379 -8.89 -23.18 13.48
CA PHE A 379 -8.55 -21.98 12.73
C PHE A 379 -9.70 -20.96 12.75
N GLN A 380 -10.93 -21.41 12.49
CA GLN A 380 -12.13 -20.59 12.59
C GLN A 380 -12.30 -19.97 13.98
N MET A 381 -12.15 -20.76 15.07
CA MET A 381 -12.22 -20.24 16.44
C MET A 381 -11.20 -19.14 16.75
N ARG A 382 -10.10 -19.05 16.01
CA ARG A 382 -9.04 -18.05 16.23
C ARG A 382 -9.15 -16.84 15.31
N THR A 383 -9.97 -16.91 14.27
CA THR A 383 -9.97 -15.91 13.18
C THR A 383 -11.35 -15.34 12.86
N ILE A 384 -12.42 -16.07 13.19
CA ILE A 384 -13.79 -15.55 13.08
C ILE A 384 -14.09 -14.68 14.30
N ASP A 385 -14.73 -13.55 14.06
CA ASP A 385 -15.11 -12.57 15.09
C ASP A 385 -13.91 -11.99 15.88
N THR A 386 -12.69 -12.06 15.34
CA THR A 386 -11.47 -11.47 15.93
C THR A 386 -10.80 -10.49 14.98
N GLY A 387 -10.13 -9.47 15.52
CA GLY A 387 -9.47 -8.46 14.70
C GLY A 387 -10.47 -7.69 13.84
N ILE A 388 -11.59 -7.29 14.43
CA ILE A 388 -12.68 -6.63 13.69
C ILE A 388 -12.23 -5.26 13.21
N LEU A 389 -12.38 -5.02 11.91
CA LEU A 389 -12.15 -3.72 11.28
C LEU A 389 -13.40 -3.34 10.48
N PRO A 390 -14.32 -2.53 11.03
CA PRO A 390 -15.52 -2.12 10.32
C PRO A 390 -15.20 -1.24 9.09
N PRO A 391 -16.03 -1.26 8.02
CA PRO A 391 -15.75 -0.52 6.79
C PRO A 391 -15.47 0.98 6.99
N GLU A 392 -16.26 1.68 7.81
CA GLU A 392 -16.03 3.11 8.08
C GLU A 392 -14.69 3.39 8.78
N VAL A 393 -14.24 2.46 9.64
CA VAL A 393 -12.93 2.56 10.29
C VAL A 393 -11.84 2.31 9.27
N ALA A 394 -11.94 1.23 8.48
CA ALA A 394 -11.01 0.92 7.40
C ALA A 394 -10.84 2.11 6.43
N LYS A 395 -11.94 2.73 5.99
CA LYS A 395 -11.92 3.91 5.12
C LYS A 395 -11.20 5.09 5.79
N ASN A 396 -11.47 5.34 7.07
CA ASN A 396 -10.88 6.49 7.78
C ASN A 396 -9.36 6.36 8.00
N TYR A 397 -8.86 5.13 8.07
CA TYR A 397 -7.42 4.82 8.10
C TYR A 397 -6.81 4.69 6.69
N GLY A 398 -7.60 4.77 5.63
CA GLY A 398 -7.13 4.60 4.26
C GLY A 398 -6.64 3.17 3.99
N ALA A 399 -7.19 2.18 4.70
CA ALA A 399 -6.89 0.78 4.46
C ALA A 399 -7.37 0.37 3.06
N THR A 400 -6.62 -0.51 2.39
CA THR A 400 -6.88 -0.91 0.98
C THR A 400 -6.54 -2.38 0.75
N GLY A 401 -6.90 -2.92 -0.42
CA GLY A 401 -6.60 -4.29 -0.78
C GLY A 401 -7.45 -5.31 -0.02
N PRO A 402 -6.91 -6.52 0.23
CA PRO A 402 -7.62 -7.55 0.97
C PRO A 402 -8.10 -7.12 2.37
N VAL A 403 -7.44 -6.12 2.98
CA VAL A 403 -7.84 -5.58 4.28
C VAL A 403 -9.16 -4.83 4.17
N ALA A 404 -9.30 -3.93 3.19
CA ALA A 404 -10.55 -3.19 2.95
C ALA A 404 -11.67 -4.10 2.40
N ARG A 405 -11.32 -4.98 1.45
CA ARG A 405 -12.28 -5.93 0.85
C ARG A 405 -12.78 -6.98 1.82
N GLY A 406 -11.98 -7.33 2.85
CA GLY A 406 -12.41 -8.18 3.96
C GLY A 406 -13.36 -7.50 4.96
N SER A 407 -13.54 -6.19 4.83
CA SER A 407 -14.51 -5.36 5.58
C SER A 407 -15.72 -4.95 4.74
N GLY A 408 -15.91 -5.58 3.57
CA GLY A 408 -17.04 -5.33 2.66
C GLY A 408 -16.89 -4.09 1.78
N ILE A 409 -15.71 -3.46 1.72
CA ILE A 409 -15.46 -2.31 0.85
C ILE A 409 -15.13 -2.82 -0.55
N ASP A 410 -16.01 -2.54 -1.52
CA ASP A 410 -15.80 -2.87 -2.93
C ASP A 410 -14.88 -1.83 -3.60
N TYR A 411 -13.56 -2.05 -3.49
CA TYR A 411 -12.51 -1.18 -4.03
C TYR A 411 -11.36 -2.02 -4.60
N ASP A 412 -11.10 -1.92 -5.91
CA ASP A 412 -9.96 -2.54 -6.56
C ASP A 412 -9.52 -1.74 -7.80
N LEU A 413 -8.29 -1.21 -7.77
CA LEU A 413 -7.81 -0.33 -8.84
C LEU A 413 -7.71 -1.03 -10.20
N ARG A 414 -7.67 -2.37 -10.27
CA ARG A 414 -7.64 -3.08 -11.57
C ARG A 414 -8.96 -2.93 -12.32
N ARG A 415 -10.08 -2.80 -11.60
CA ARG A 415 -11.42 -2.58 -12.16
C ARG A 415 -11.77 -1.10 -12.19
N ASP A 416 -11.49 -0.39 -11.10
CA ASP A 416 -12.04 0.93 -10.83
C ASP A 416 -11.17 2.08 -11.39
N ASP A 417 -9.86 1.88 -11.56
CA ASP A 417 -8.93 2.78 -12.25
C ASP A 417 -7.97 1.95 -13.14
N PRO A 418 -8.52 1.27 -14.16
CA PRO A 418 -7.85 0.17 -14.84
C PRO A 418 -6.55 0.60 -15.52
N TYR A 419 -5.62 -0.35 -15.60
CA TYR A 419 -4.30 -0.22 -16.22
C TYR A 419 -3.88 -1.57 -16.80
N GLY A 420 -2.86 -1.59 -17.66
CA GLY A 420 -2.48 -2.84 -18.32
C GLY A 420 -3.63 -3.35 -19.19
N TYR A 421 -4.00 -4.61 -19.01
CA TYR A 421 -5.05 -5.25 -19.82
C TYR A 421 -6.26 -5.71 -18.99
N TYR A 422 -6.42 -5.24 -17.75
CA TYR A 422 -7.44 -5.75 -16.82
C TYR A 422 -8.88 -5.48 -17.25
N ASP A 423 -9.14 -4.40 -18.00
CA ASP A 423 -10.46 -3.98 -18.49
C ASP A 423 -10.97 -4.81 -19.68
N GLU A 424 -10.07 -5.49 -20.39
CA GLU A 424 -10.38 -6.37 -21.53
C GLU A 424 -10.54 -7.86 -21.13
N LEU A 425 -10.45 -8.17 -19.83
CA LEU A 425 -10.46 -9.53 -19.28
C LEU A 425 -11.70 -9.77 -18.41
N ASP A 426 -12.15 -11.03 -18.34
CA ASP A 426 -13.31 -11.44 -17.54
C ASP A 426 -12.85 -11.97 -16.16
N TRP A 427 -13.12 -11.22 -15.10
CA TRP A 427 -12.77 -11.54 -13.71
C TRP A 427 -13.62 -10.73 -12.74
N ASP A 428 -13.69 -11.16 -11.49
CA ASP A 428 -14.51 -10.52 -10.45
C ASP A 428 -13.66 -9.96 -9.30
N VAL A 429 -14.08 -8.83 -8.73
CA VAL A 429 -13.51 -8.31 -7.47
C VAL A 429 -14.09 -9.10 -6.30
N VAL A 430 -13.21 -9.58 -5.42
CA VAL A 430 -13.61 -10.41 -4.28
C VAL A 430 -13.81 -9.55 -3.03
N THR A 431 -15.00 -9.60 -2.44
CA THR A 431 -15.31 -8.97 -1.15
C THR A 431 -15.87 -9.96 -0.14
N GLU A 432 -15.68 -9.65 1.14
CA GLU A 432 -16.26 -10.36 2.29
C GLU A 432 -16.70 -9.33 3.33
N ASP A 433 -17.84 -9.54 3.98
CA ASP A 433 -18.46 -8.56 4.90
C ASP A 433 -18.27 -8.89 6.39
N GLY A 434 -17.53 -9.96 6.71
CA GLY A 434 -17.31 -10.38 8.10
C GLY A 434 -16.41 -9.45 8.92
N CYS A 435 -15.62 -8.58 8.28
CA CYS A 435 -14.73 -7.59 8.91
C CYS A 435 -13.59 -8.18 9.78
N ASP A 436 -13.46 -9.51 9.82
CA ASP A 436 -12.59 -10.24 10.73
C ASP A 436 -11.33 -10.80 10.03
N ASN A 437 -10.46 -11.42 10.83
CA ASN A 437 -9.23 -12.04 10.34
C ASN A 437 -9.50 -13.12 9.28
N TYR A 438 -10.60 -13.85 9.44
CA TYR A 438 -11.02 -14.93 8.54
C TYR A 438 -11.46 -14.39 7.16
N SER A 439 -12.24 -13.32 7.13
CA SER A 439 -12.71 -12.66 5.91
C SER A 439 -11.55 -12.15 5.06
N ARG A 440 -10.54 -11.53 5.68
CA ARG A 440 -9.31 -11.11 5.00
C ARG A 440 -8.50 -12.27 4.42
N LEU A 441 -8.55 -13.45 5.03
CA LEU A 441 -7.94 -14.65 4.45
C LEU A 441 -8.74 -15.15 3.23
N LEU A 442 -10.06 -15.22 3.35
CA LEU A 442 -10.94 -15.68 2.28
C LEU A 442 -10.81 -14.82 1.02
N VAL A 443 -10.70 -13.48 1.18
CA VAL A 443 -10.46 -12.57 0.05
C VAL A 443 -9.20 -13.00 -0.71
N ARG A 444 -8.07 -13.19 -0.01
CA ARG A 444 -6.80 -13.59 -0.64
C ARG A 444 -6.89 -14.96 -1.32
N MET A 445 -7.58 -15.92 -0.70
CA MET A 445 -7.73 -17.26 -1.28
C MET A 445 -8.56 -17.25 -2.55
N ARG A 446 -9.64 -16.46 -2.61
CA ARG A 446 -10.45 -16.31 -3.84
C ARG A 446 -9.76 -15.45 -4.88
N GLU A 447 -8.96 -14.46 -4.48
CA GLU A 447 -8.12 -13.69 -5.41
C GLU A 447 -7.11 -14.58 -6.15
N VAL A 448 -6.61 -15.65 -5.53
CA VAL A 448 -5.79 -16.66 -6.24
C VAL A 448 -6.55 -17.29 -7.41
N GLU A 449 -7.85 -17.57 -7.23
CA GLU A 449 -8.70 -18.14 -8.28
C GLU A 449 -8.97 -17.12 -9.39
N GLU A 450 -9.25 -15.85 -9.05
CA GLU A 450 -9.43 -14.78 -10.04
C GLU A 450 -8.14 -14.47 -10.81
N SER A 451 -6.98 -14.43 -10.12
CA SER A 451 -5.68 -14.33 -10.77
C SER A 451 -5.43 -15.47 -11.75
N ALA A 452 -5.84 -16.70 -11.42
CA ALA A 452 -5.70 -17.85 -12.31
C ALA A 452 -6.54 -17.69 -13.59
N LYS A 453 -7.78 -17.20 -13.48
CA LYS A 453 -8.64 -16.88 -14.64
C LYS A 453 -8.01 -15.81 -15.53
N ILE A 454 -7.42 -14.77 -14.93
CA ILE A 454 -6.72 -13.71 -15.66
C ILE A 454 -5.51 -14.28 -16.40
N ILE A 455 -4.69 -15.09 -15.75
CA ILE A 455 -3.50 -15.70 -16.37
C ILE A 455 -3.91 -16.61 -17.54
N GLU A 456 -4.97 -17.40 -17.39
CA GLU A 456 -5.49 -18.26 -18.47
C GLU A 456 -5.84 -17.45 -19.73
N GLN A 457 -6.61 -16.37 -19.57
CA GLN A 457 -6.99 -15.48 -20.67
C GLN A 457 -5.77 -14.79 -21.31
N CYS A 458 -4.83 -14.32 -20.48
CA CYS A 458 -3.57 -13.74 -20.99
C CYS A 458 -2.76 -14.75 -21.81
N VAL A 459 -2.68 -16.01 -21.38
CA VAL A 459 -1.97 -17.07 -22.11
C VAL A 459 -2.63 -17.34 -23.46
N ASP A 460 -3.95 -17.40 -23.52
CA ASP A 460 -4.70 -17.59 -24.77
C ASP A 460 -4.44 -16.43 -25.76
N LEU A 461 -4.50 -15.19 -25.28
CA LEU A 461 -4.16 -14.00 -26.08
C LEU A 461 -2.72 -14.06 -26.60
N LEU A 462 -1.75 -14.36 -25.73
CA LEU A 462 -0.32 -14.37 -26.08
C LEU A 462 0.08 -15.51 -27.02
N GLU A 463 -0.65 -16.62 -27.00
CA GLU A 463 -0.43 -17.75 -27.90
C GLU A 463 -0.90 -17.44 -29.32
N ASP A 464 -2.08 -16.80 -29.44
CA ASP A 464 -2.68 -16.42 -30.72
C ASP A 464 -2.11 -15.10 -31.30
N TRP A 465 -1.28 -14.37 -30.54
CA TRP A 465 -0.77 -13.05 -30.94
C TRP A 465 0.09 -13.09 -32.22
N PRO A 466 -0.22 -12.28 -33.25
CA PRO A 466 0.52 -12.25 -34.52
C PRO A 466 2.01 -11.91 -34.32
N GLU A 467 2.90 -12.70 -34.92
CA GLU A 467 4.36 -12.57 -34.72
C GLU A 467 4.91 -11.18 -35.09
N ASP A 468 4.37 -10.56 -36.14
CA ASP A 468 4.76 -9.23 -36.60
C ASP A 468 4.22 -8.08 -35.75
N GLU A 469 3.34 -8.37 -34.79
CA GLU A 469 2.73 -7.40 -33.87
C GLU A 469 3.23 -7.52 -32.41
N ARG A 470 4.20 -8.42 -32.15
CA ARG A 470 4.79 -8.67 -30.82
C ARG A 470 5.77 -7.57 -30.39
N ASN A 471 5.25 -6.37 -30.16
CA ASN A 471 6.04 -5.23 -29.69
C ASN A 471 6.15 -5.24 -28.17
N ILE A 472 7.34 -5.54 -27.63
CA ILE A 472 7.56 -5.61 -26.18
C ILE A 472 7.91 -4.26 -25.52
N GLN A 473 8.25 -3.24 -26.31
CA GLN A 473 8.72 -1.95 -25.82
C GLN A 473 8.28 -0.80 -26.73
N ALA A 474 7.88 0.30 -26.11
CA ALA A 474 7.73 1.60 -26.73
C ALA A 474 9.09 2.25 -27.01
N ASN A 475 9.10 3.26 -27.87
CA ASN A 475 10.30 4.04 -28.14
C ASN A 475 10.55 5.08 -27.04
N VAL A 476 11.16 4.65 -25.93
CA VAL A 476 11.46 5.54 -24.80
C VAL A 476 12.76 6.34 -25.02
N PRO A 477 12.75 7.68 -24.81
CA PRO A 477 13.96 8.52 -24.89
C PRO A 477 15.10 8.08 -23.97
N ARG A 478 16.36 8.20 -24.41
CA ARG A 478 17.54 7.81 -23.59
C ARG A 478 17.62 8.54 -22.25
N THR A 479 17.14 9.77 -22.22
CA THR A 479 17.07 10.61 -21.03
C THR A 479 15.65 11.14 -20.99
N LEU A 480 14.92 10.80 -19.95
CA LEU A 480 13.59 11.36 -19.66
C LEU A 480 13.80 12.64 -18.88
N ARG A 481 13.11 13.70 -19.28
CA ARG A 481 13.08 15.00 -18.59
C ARG A 481 11.64 15.52 -18.69
N PRO A 482 10.75 15.09 -17.79
CA PRO A 482 9.42 15.66 -17.70
C PRO A 482 9.53 17.18 -17.47
N ASP A 483 8.45 17.90 -17.78
CA ASP A 483 8.43 19.35 -17.64
C ASP A 483 8.60 19.76 -16.16
N ASP A 484 9.21 20.93 -15.97
CA ASP A 484 9.47 21.50 -14.64
C ASP A 484 8.16 21.70 -13.87
N ASP A 485 8.19 21.41 -12.57
CA ASP A 485 7.05 21.50 -11.63
C ASP A 485 5.83 20.63 -12.03
N THR A 486 6.03 19.60 -12.86
CA THR A 486 4.96 18.63 -13.13
C THR A 486 4.86 17.64 -12.00
N GLU A 487 3.68 17.56 -11.38
CA GLU A 487 3.37 16.65 -10.29
C GLU A 487 2.38 15.56 -10.72
N ILE A 488 2.57 14.34 -10.23
CA ILE A 488 1.67 13.21 -10.51
C ILE A 488 1.57 12.31 -9.29
N TYR A 489 0.38 11.75 -9.02
CA TYR A 489 0.19 10.62 -8.11
C TYR A 489 -0.56 9.50 -8.84
N ARG A 490 0.06 8.34 -9.02
CA ARG A 490 -0.59 7.16 -9.61
C ARG A 490 -0.36 5.94 -8.76
N ALA A 491 -1.31 5.02 -8.78
CA ALA A 491 -1.23 3.80 -8.01
C ALA A 491 -1.61 2.56 -8.80
N VAL A 492 -1.25 1.40 -8.29
CA VAL A 492 -1.65 0.09 -8.80
C VAL A 492 -2.23 -0.73 -7.65
N GLU A 493 -3.05 -1.73 -7.96
CA GLU A 493 -3.48 -2.70 -6.97
C GLU A 493 -2.34 -3.72 -6.78
N ALA A 494 -1.43 -3.49 -5.83
CA ALA A 494 -0.48 -4.52 -5.43
C ALA A 494 -1.20 -5.65 -4.67
N ALA A 495 -0.50 -6.75 -4.36
CA ALA A 495 -1.11 -7.89 -3.65
C ALA A 495 -1.59 -7.53 -2.24
N LYS A 496 -1.10 -6.42 -1.68
CA LYS A 496 -1.41 -5.95 -0.32
C LYS A 496 -2.38 -4.75 -0.31
N GLY A 497 -2.70 -4.19 -1.48
CA GLY A 497 -3.58 -3.04 -1.67
C GLY A 497 -3.00 -1.98 -2.59
N GLU A 498 -3.51 -0.76 -2.51
CA GLU A 498 -3.13 0.36 -3.38
C GLU A 498 -1.66 0.77 -3.14
N LEU A 499 -0.76 0.47 -4.06
CA LEU A 499 0.63 0.92 -4.01
C LEU A 499 0.79 2.13 -4.93
N GLY A 500 0.98 3.31 -4.33
CA GLY A 500 1.00 4.58 -5.03
C GLY A 500 2.37 5.23 -5.06
N ILE A 501 2.65 5.98 -6.11
CA ILE A 501 3.87 6.77 -6.31
C ILE A 501 3.47 8.20 -6.64
N TYR A 502 3.93 9.12 -5.80
CA TYR A 502 3.92 10.54 -6.10
C TYR A 502 5.31 10.99 -6.57
N MET A 503 5.34 11.79 -7.64
CA MET A 503 6.55 12.40 -8.17
C MET A 503 6.34 13.85 -8.53
N ARG A 504 7.32 14.69 -8.20
CA ARG A 504 7.48 16.05 -8.73
C ARG A 504 8.73 16.13 -9.59
N ALA A 505 8.57 16.60 -10.83
CA ALA A 505 9.68 16.86 -11.74
C ALA A 505 10.24 18.28 -11.58
N ASP A 506 11.54 18.47 -11.84
CA ASP A 506 12.22 19.78 -11.86
C ASP A 506 12.88 20.08 -13.23
N GLY A 507 12.37 19.48 -14.31
CA GLY A 507 12.97 19.58 -15.64
C GLY A 507 14.29 18.82 -15.80
N THR A 508 14.77 18.13 -14.77
CA THR A 508 15.97 17.29 -14.84
C THR A 508 15.65 15.83 -15.17
N ASP A 509 16.67 14.98 -15.23
CA ASP A 509 16.51 13.55 -15.46
C ASP A 509 16.26 12.73 -14.20
N LYS A 510 15.97 13.41 -13.08
CA LYS A 510 15.69 12.86 -11.75
C LYS A 510 14.46 13.55 -11.15
N PRO A 511 13.75 12.92 -10.22
CA PRO A 511 12.65 13.56 -9.51
C PRO A 511 13.17 14.50 -8.42
N ALA A 512 12.53 15.66 -8.31
CA ALA A 512 12.75 16.61 -7.22
C ALA A 512 12.19 16.07 -5.90
N ARG A 513 11.02 15.42 -5.97
CA ARG A 513 10.40 14.68 -4.86
C ARG A 513 9.90 13.33 -5.38
N PHE A 514 10.07 12.30 -4.56
CA PHE A 514 9.56 10.95 -4.80
C PHE A 514 8.97 10.42 -3.49
N LYS A 515 7.67 10.12 -3.46
CA LYS A 515 6.97 9.63 -2.27
C LYS A 515 6.28 8.30 -2.59
N ILE A 516 6.42 7.33 -1.70
CA ILE A 516 5.75 6.03 -1.81
C ILE A 516 4.55 6.01 -0.87
N ARG A 517 3.37 5.68 -1.41
CA ARG A 517 2.19 5.29 -0.65
C ARG A 517 2.16 3.78 -0.52
N SER A 518 2.46 3.29 0.67
CA SER A 518 2.50 1.86 0.97
C SER A 518 1.16 1.37 1.54
N PRO A 519 0.53 0.33 0.96
CA PRO A 519 -0.60 -0.31 1.60
C PRO A 519 -0.19 -0.99 2.91
N CYS A 520 1.02 -1.54 3.04
CA CYS A 520 1.46 -2.13 4.32
C CYS A 520 1.48 -1.12 5.46
N PHE A 521 1.90 0.12 5.19
CA PHE A 521 1.98 1.19 6.19
C PHE A 521 0.59 1.65 6.63
N SER A 522 -0.29 1.92 5.67
CA SER A 522 -1.67 2.34 5.94
C SER A 522 -2.45 1.23 6.67
N ASN A 523 -2.29 -0.02 6.24
CA ASN A 523 -2.94 -1.16 6.86
C ASN A 523 -2.40 -1.44 8.28
N LEU A 524 -1.08 -1.32 8.52
CA LEU A 524 -0.50 -1.53 9.86
C LEU A 524 -0.99 -0.52 10.89
N GLN A 525 -1.27 0.71 10.46
CA GLN A 525 -1.84 1.75 11.32
C GLN A 525 -3.18 1.33 11.95
N THR A 526 -3.92 0.40 11.32
CA THR A 526 -5.20 -0.11 11.84
C THR A 526 -5.06 -1.13 12.97
N LEU A 527 -3.86 -1.66 13.22
CA LEU A 527 -3.65 -2.73 14.20
C LEU A 527 -4.21 -2.43 15.60
N PRO A 528 -4.08 -1.21 16.17
CA PRO A 528 -4.65 -0.91 17.49
C PRO A 528 -6.17 -1.05 17.54
N GLU A 529 -6.89 -0.65 16.48
CA GLU A 529 -8.35 -0.79 16.39
C GLU A 529 -8.79 -2.27 16.40
N MET A 530 -7.96 -3.14 15.83
CA MET A 530 -8.21 -4.58 15.73
C MET A 530 -7.78 -5.35 16.99
N ALA A 531 -6.88 -4.79 17.80
CA ALA A 531 -6.21 -5.49 18.89
C ALA A 531 -6.63 -5.01 20.29
N ASN A 532 -7.03 -3.74 20.43
CA ASN A 532 -7.39 -3.20 21.73
C ASN A 532 -8.69 -3.83 22.24
N GLY A 533 -8.65 -4.36 23.47
CA GLY A 533 -9.73 -5.14 24.07
C GLY A 533 -9.65 -6.64 23.80
N GLU A 534 -8.76 -7.10 22.91
CA GLU A 534 -8.55 -8.52 22.60
C GLU A 534 -7.50 -9.16 23.52
N TYR A 535 -7.17 -10.44 23.30
CA TYR A 535 -6.07 -11.13 23.98
C TYR A 535 -4.80 -11.15 23.14
N ILE A 536 -3.64 -11.34 23.78
CA ILE A 536 -2.33 -11.43 23.11
C ILE A 536 -2.32 -12.37 21.87
N PRO A 537 -2.88 -13.59 21.93
CA PRO A 537 -2.88 -14.47 20.76
C PRO A 537 -3.65 -13.88 19.56
N ASP A 538 -4.63 -13.01 19.80
CA ASP A 538 -5.49 -12.43 18.78
C ASP A 538 -4.86 -11.17 18.17
N VAL A 539 -3.97 -10.47 18.91
CA VAL A 539 -3.07 -9.46 18.33
C VAL A 539 -2.18 -10.06 17.23
N ILE A 540 -1.68 -11.28 17.47
CA ILE A 540 -0.85 -11.98 16.48
C ILE A 540 -1.68 -12.38 15.25
N ALA A 541 -2.93 -12.82 15.45
CA ALA A 541 -3.83 -13.11 14.33
C ALA A 541 -4.19 -11.83 13.55
N ALA A 542 -4.47 -10.73 14.24
CA ALA A 542 -4.72 -9.42 13.67
C ALA A 542 -3.54 -8.97 12.79
N LEU A 543 -2.32 -8.98 13.34
CA LEU A 543 -1.09 -8.63 12.62
C LEU A 543 -0.88 -9.53 11.39
N GLY A 544 -1.01 -10.85 11.54
CA GLY A 544 -0.84 -11.80 10.44
C GLY A 544 -1.85 -11.58 9.30
N SER A 545 -3.09 -11.22 9.64
CA SER A 545 -4.16 -10.97 8.65
C SER A 545 -3.94 -9.69 7.80
N LEU A 546 -3.14 -8.74 8.29
CA LEU A 546 -2.75 -7.54 7.54
C LEU A 546 -1.72 -7.85 6.45
N ASP A 547 -0.97 -8.96 6.57
CA ASP A 547 0.05 -9.41 5.61
C ASP A 547 1.08 -8.31 5.29
N ILE A 548 1.68 -7.72 6.32
CA ILE A 548 2.64 -6.64 6.14
C ILE A 548 4.03 -7.15 5.71
N VAL A 549 4.74 -6.35 4.91
CA VAL A 549 6.17 -6.54 4.64
C VAL A 549 6.91 -5.27 5.03
N LEU A 550 7.85 -5.39 5.97
CA LEU A 550 8.47 -4.22 6.61
C LEU A 550 9.36 -3.40 5.67
N GLY A 551 9.84 -3.98 4.56
CA GLY A 551 10.52 -3.20 3.53
C GLY A 551 9.61 -2.14 2.90
N GLU A 552 8.32 -2.43 2.80
CA GLU A 552 7.29 -1.53 2.31
C GLU A 552 6.72 -0.64 3.43
N VAL A 553 6.75 -1.08 4.69
CA VAL A 553 6.35 -0.26 5.85
C VAL A 553 7.36 0.81 6.17
N ASP A 554 8.66 0.58 5.94
CA ASP A 554 9.69 1.52 6.38
C ASP A 554 10.29 2.35 5.22
N ARG A 555 10.40 1.78 4.01
CA ARG A 555 11.01 2.35 2.79
C ARG A 555 12.27 3.20 3.01
#